data_AF-A0AAN8TLH5-F1
#
_entry.id   AF-A0AAN8TLH5-F1
#
_cell.length_a   1.000
_cell.length_b   1.000
_cell.length_c   1.000
_cell.angle_alpha   90.00
_cell.angle_beta   90.00
_cell.angle_gamma   90.00
#
_symmetry.space_group_name_H-M   'P 1'
#
loop_
_entity.id
_entity.type
_entity.pdbx_description
1 polymer ?
#
loop_
_entity_poly.entity_id
_entity_poly.type
_entity_poly.pdbx_seq_one_letter_code
_entity_poly.pdbx_strand_id
1 'polypeptide(L)'
;MKGKRILFVGDSLGNNHWESLACLLHAALPSSKYDYQTGDTLITLKFLEYEVSLQYLRNEFLVDLSIEKDGRILKLDSFTNTSIWEGADVLIFNSYYWWTHTGTLQAGANWGEPKEVNCKGQTKTIGGSTYPGERYPGEPVIKEVLNTMKKYVQLLDITLLTQLRKDGHPSIYGTSGELDCSHWCIAGVPDTWNLLLYTTLIS
;
A
#
# COMPACT_ATOMS: atom_id res chain seq x y z
N MET A 1 0.60 -21.72 -0.30
CA MET A 1 0.38 -20.77 -1.42
C MET A 1 0.69 -21.31 -2.82
N LYS A 2 1.16 -22.56 -3.02
CA LYS A 2 1.41 -23.10 -4.37
C LYS A 2 0.15 -23.02 -5.26
N GLY A 3 0.32 -22.57 -6.51
CA GLY A 3 -0.77 -22.40 -7.47
C GLY A 3 -1.74 -21.25 -7.18
N LYS A 4 -1.44 -20.40 -6.19
CA LYS A 4 -2.34 -19.34 -5.73
C LYS A 4 -2.08 -18.02 -6.42
N ARG A 5 -3.14 -17.23 -6.52
CA ARG A 5 -3.14 -15.89 -7.08
C ARG A 5 -3.43 -14.85 -5.99
N ILE A 6 -2.45 -13.99 -5.75
CA ILE A 6 -2.51 -12.90 -4.77
C ILE A 6 -2.62 -11.60 -5.55
N LEU A 7 -3.70 -10.86 -5.35
CA LEU A 7 -3.98 -9.61 -6.06
C LEU A 7 -4.10 -8.45 -5.08
N PHE A 8 -3.17 -7.50 -5.21
CA PHE A 8 -3.23 -6.18 -4.59
C PHE A 8 -4.06 -5.26 -5.49
N VAL A 9 -5.02 -4.53 -4.93
CA VAL A 9 -5.85 -3.56 -5.64
C VAL A 9 -5.84 -2.26 -4.86
N GLY A 10 -5.36 -1.18 -5.48
CA GLY A 10 -5.33 0.08 -4.75
C GLY A 10 -4.44 1.18 -5.34
N ASP A 11 -3.99 2.06 -4.44
CA ASP A 11 -3.13 3.19 -4.76
C ASP A 11 -1.64 2.80 -4.78
N SER A 12 -0.77 3.80 -4.92
CA SER A 12 0.67 3.59 -5.02
C SER A 12 1.32 3.02 -3.76
N LEU A 13 0.68 3.12 -2.58
CA LEU A 13 1.15 2.44 -1.37
C LEU A 13 0.86 0.93 -1.44
N GLY A 14 -0.22 0.53 -2.11
CA GLY A 14 -0.48 -0.86 -2.47
C GLY A 14 0.59 -1.41 -3.41
N ASN A 15 1.09 -0.60 -4.35
CA ASN A 15 2.24 -0.98 -5.18
C ASN A 15 3.51 -1.16 -4.34
N ASN A 16 3.82 -0.24 -3.40
CA ASN A 16 4.96 -0.41 -2.49
C ASN A 16 4.87 -1.72 -1.67
N HIS A 17 3.67 -2.07 -1.21
CA HIS A 17 3.43 -3.33 -0.49
C HIS A 17 3.70 -4.55 -1.40
N TRP A 18 3.18 -4.52 -2.62
CA TRP A 18 3.39 -5.58 -3.63
C TRP A 18 4.86 -5.71 -4.04
N GLU A 19 5.57 -4.60 -4.30
CA GLU A 19 6.99 -4.59 -4.67
C GLU A 19 7.86 -5.21 -3.57
N SER A 20 7.60 -4.83 -2.31
CA SER A 20 8.29 -5.43 -1.17
C SER A 20 8.05 -6.94 -1.08
N LEU A 21 6.82 -7.41 -1.30
CA LEU A 21 6.52 -8.85 -1.30
C LEU A 21 7.26 -9.57 -2.42
N ALA A 22 7.28 -8.98 -3.61
CA ALA A 22 8.01 -9.52 -4.76
C ALA A 22 9.51 -9.64 -4.45
N CYS A 23 10.12 -8.62 -3.84
CA CYS A 23 11.52 -8.64 -3.40
C CYS A 23 11.77 -9.70 -2.32
N LEU A 24 10.90 -9.82 -1.32
CA LEU A 24 11.03 -10.83 -0.26
C LEU A 24 10.97 -12.26 -0.81
N LEU A 25 10.04 -12.54 -1.73
CA LEU A 25 9.96 -13.85 -2.38
C LEU A 25 11.17 -14.12 -3.28
N HIS A 26 11.65 -13.13 -4.04
CA HIS A 26 12.84 -13.29 -4.85
C HIS A 26 14.09 -13.51 -3.99
N ALA A 27 14.24 -12.80 -2.88
CA ALA A 27 15.36 -12.99 -1.96
C ALA A 27 15.35 -14.38 -1.30
N ALA A 28 14.16 -14.92 -1.00
CA ALA A 28 14.01 -16.28 -0.47
C ALA A 28 14.27 -17.37 -1.53
N LEU A 29 14.00 -17.07 -2.80
CA LEU A 29 14.13 -18.00 -3.94
C LEU A 29 14.88 -17.36 -5.12
N PRO A 30 16.17 -17.01 -4.97
CA PRO A 30 16.89 -16.18 -5.93
C PRO A 30 17.09 -16.88 -7.30
N SER A 31 17.07 -18.20 -7.33
CA SER A 31 17.21 -18.99 -8.56
C SER A 31 15.88 -19.37 -9.21
N SER A 32 14.75 -19.06 -8.58
CA SER A 32 13.43 -19.40 -9.15
C SER A 32 13.18 -18.57 -10.40
N LYS A 33 12.78 -19.25 -11.48
CA LYS A 33 12.31 -18.57 -12.69
C LYS A 33 10.98 -17.89 -12.42
N TYR A 34 10.81 -16.71 -12.99
CA TYR A 34 9.58 -15.95 -12.93
C TYR A 34 9.25 -15.34 -14.29
N ASP A 35 7.96 -15.22 -14.57
CA ASP A 35 7.43 -14.39 -15.65
C ASP A 35 7.00 -13.05 -15.08
N TYR A 36 7.45 -11.96 -15.70
CA TYR A 36 7.09 -10.61 -15.32
C TYR A 36 6.40 -9.90 -16.48
N GLN A 37 5.17 -9.46 -16.24
CA GLN A 37 4.33 -8.78 -17.22
C GLN A 37 3.89 -7.44 -16.64
N THR A 38 4.11 -6.38 -17.41
CA THR A 38 3.71 -5.02 -17.06
C THR A 38 2.68 -4.53 -18.07
N GLY A 39 1.56 -4.03 -17.57
CA GLY A 39 0.55 -3.31 -18.34
C GLY A 39 0.24 -1.97 -17.69
N ASP A 40 -0.64 -1.17 -18.32
CA ASP A 40 -0.95 0.19 -17.86
C ASP A 40 -1.54 0.24 -16.44
N THR A 41 -2.36 -0.77 -16.09
CA THR A 41 -3.06 -0.84 -14.81
C THR A 41 -2.76 -2.11 -14.02
N LEU A 42 -2.38 -3.20 -14.70
CA LEU A 42 -2.12 -4.50 -14.07
C LEU A 42 -0.65 -4.88 -14.26
N ILE A 43 0.02 -5.15 -13.15
CA ILE A 43 1.35 -5.75 -13.10
C ILE A 43 1.19 -7.18 -12.59
N THR A 44 1.88 -8.14 -13.21
CA THR A 44 1.87 -9.55 -12.81
C THR A 44 3.29 -10.08 -12.73
N LEU A 45 3.65 -10.65 -11.58
CA LEU A 45 4.84 -11.44 -11.37
C LEU A 45 4.44 -12.87 -11.01
N LYS A 46 4.81 -13.85 -11.83
CA LYS A 46 4.49 -15.26 -11.62
C LYS A 46 5.74 -16.09 -11.41
N PHE A 47 5.90 -16.67 -10.23
CA PHE A 47 6.94 -17.66 -9.94
C PHE A 47 6.54 -19.00 -10.54
N LEU A 48 7.30 -19.48 -11.53
CA LEU A 48 6.87 -20.58 -12.40
C LEU A 48 6.86 -21.93 -11.70
N GLU A 49 7.88 -22.21 -10.89
CA GLU A 49 8.04 -23.50 -10.19
C GLU A 49 6.92 -23.75 -9.17
N TYR A 50 6.46 -22.69 -8.51
CA TYR A 50 5.41 -22.75 -7.51
C TYR A 50 4.03 -22.35 -8.06
N GLU A 51 3.98 -21.92 -9.32
CA GLU A 51 2.78 -21.39 -9.98
C GLU A 51 2.06 -20.30 -9.17
N VAL A 52 2.81 -19.52 -8.39
CA VAL A 52 2.27 -18.42 -7.57
C VAL A 52 2.33 -17.13 -8.37
N SER A 53 1.22 -16.40 -8.43
CA SER A 53 1.17 -15.08 -9.06
C SER A 53 0.93 -13.99 -8.02
N LEU A 54 1.81 -12.99 -8.03
CA LEU A 54 1.64 -11.72 -7.35
C LEU A 54 1.19 -10.69 -8.39
N GLN A 55 0.05 -10.06 -8.15
CA GLN A 55 -0.51 -9.06 -9.05
C GLN A 55 -0.76 -7.75 -8.32
N TYR A 56 -0.55 -6.64 -9.00
CA TYR A 56 -0.96 -5.32 -8.56
C TYR A 56 -1.84 -4.69 -9.63
N LEU A 57 -3.07 -4.35 -9.25
CA LEU A 57 -4.03 -3.62 -10.05
C LEU A 57 -4.17 -2.21 -9.49
N ARG A 58 -3.71 -1.21 -10.26
CA ARG A 58 -3.87 0.20 -9.90
C ARG A 58 -5.34 0.59 -9.97
N ASN A 59 -5.89 0.93 -8.82
CA ASN A 59 -7.19 1.56 -8.67
C ASN A 59 -7.16 2.47 -7.42
N GLU A 60 -6.78 3.73 -7.64
CA GLU A 60 -6.46 4.71 -6.59
C GLU A 60 -7.57 4.88 -5.54
N PHE A 61 -8.82 4.84 -5.98
CA PHE A 61 -10.00 5.13 -5.16
C PHE A 61 -10.91 3.92 -4.96
N LEU A 62 -10.57 2.77 -5.54
CA LEU A 62 -11.40 1.54 -5.65
C LEU A 62 -12.70 1.68 -6.46
N VAL A 63 -13.22 2.91 -6.60
CA VAL A 63 -14.36 3.28 -7.43
C VAL A 63 -13.91 3.92 -8.75
N ASP A 64 -14.82 4.01 -9.71
CA ASP A 64 -14.52 4.62 -10.99
C ASP A 64 -14.26 6.11 -10.88
N LEU A 65 -13.28 6.56 -11.66
CA LEU A 65 -12.93 7.95 -11.82
C LEU A 65 -13.16 8.36 -13.28
N SER A 66 -14.06 9.32 -13.51
CA SER A 66 -14.27 9.92 -14.82
C SER A 66 -13.55 11.26 -14.92
N ILE A 67 -13.02 11.56 -16.11
CA ILE A 67 -12.56 12.90 -16.46
C ILE A 67 -13.69 13.56 -17.23
N GLU A 68 -14.33 14.52 -16.59
CA GLU A 68 -15.43 15.30 -17.16
C GLU A 68 -14.99 16.75 -17.35
N LYS A 69 -15.86 17.59 -17.94
CA LYS A 69 -15.53 19.00 -18.23
C LYS A 69 -15.14 19.78 -16.97
N ASP A 70 -15.72 19.42 -15.84
CA ASP A 70 -15.49 20.07 -14.54
C ASP A 70 -14.32 19.45 -13.75
N GLY A 71 -13.60 18.49 -14.33
CA GLY A 71 -12.42 17.85 -13.76
C GLY A 71 -12.59 16.36 -13.48
N ARG A 72 -11.81 15.86 -12.51
CA ARG A 72 -11.82 14.47 -12.05
C ARG A 72 -13.04 14.24 -11.13
N ILE A 73 -13.95 13.35 -11.51
CA ILE A 73 -15.16 13.02 -10.75
C ILE A 73 -15.11 11.55 -10.31
N LEU A 74 -15.26 11.32 -9.01
CA LEU A 74 -15.42 9.98 -8.44
C LEU A 74 -16.88 9.54 -8.55
N LYS A 75 -17.11 8.36 -9.12
CA LYS A 75 -18.43 7.72 -9.23
C LYS A 75 -18.56 6.67 -8.13
N LEU A 76 -19.01 7.10 -6.94
CA LEU A 76 -18.99 6.30 -5.72
C LEU A 76 -19.78 4.97 -5.80
N ASP A 77 -20.77 4.90 -6.68
CA ASP A 77 -21.61 3.71 -6.90
C ASP A 77 -21.18 2.88 -8.13
N SER A 78 -20.01 3.15 -8.70
CA SER A 78 -19.54 2.54 -9.95
C SER A 78 -18.20 1.83 -9.75
N PHE A 79 -18.14 0.59 -10.24
CA PHE A 79 -16.96 -0.26 -10.20
C PHE A 79 -16.76 -0.94 -11.56
N THR A 80 -15.78 -0.47 -12.33
CA THR A 80 -15.33 -1.14 -13.56
C THR A 80 -14.19 -2.11 -13.28
N ASN A 81 -13.98 -3.07 -14.20
CA ASN A 81 -12.88 -4.05 -14.15
C ASN A 81 -12.86 -4.97 -12.90
N THR A 82 -13.99 -5.11 -12.20
CA THR A 82 -14.12 -6.02 -11.06
C THR A 82 -14.00 -7.50 -11.45
N SER A 83 -14.21 -7.84 -12.72
CA SER A 83 -13.95 -9.18 -13.26
C SER A 83 -12.48 -9.60 -13.10
N ILE A 84 -11.55 -8.65 -13.01
CA ILE A 84 -10.15 -8.96 -12.70
C ILE A 84 -10.03 -9.52 -11.29
N TRP A 85 -10.89 -9.14 -10.34
CA TRP A 85 -10.80 -9.63 -8.96
C TRP A 85 -11.28 -11.08 -8.84
N GLU A 86 -12.13 -11.52 -9.77
CA GLU A 86 -12.69 -12.87 -9.76
C GLU A 86 -11.58 -13.92 -9.89
N GLY A 87 -11.69 -14.98 -9.08
CA GLY A 87 -10.71 -16.08 -9.05
C GLY A 87 -9.37 -15.75 -8.39
N ALA A 88 -9.19 -14.57 -7.79
CA ALA A 88 -8.07 -14.34 -6.89
C ALA A 88 -8.29 -15.14 -5.59
N ASP A 89 -7.25 -15.84 -5.13
CA ASP A 89 -7.30 -16.58 -3.86
C ASP A 89 -7.11 -15.66 -2.65
N VAL A 90 -6.34 -14.58 -2.83
CA VAL A 90 -6.11 -13.55 -1.82
C VAL A 90 -6.28 -12.19 -2.49
N LEU A 91 -7.19 -11.37 -1.95
CA LEU A 91 -7.43 -9.99 -2.37
C LEU A 91 -6.99 -9.04 -1.26
N ILE A 92 -6.13 -8.08 -1.61
CA ILE A 92 -5.59 -7.09 -0.68
C ILE A 92 -5.95 -5.72 -1.21
N PHE A 93 -6.87 -5.04 -0.54
CA PHE A 93 -7.32 -3.71 -0.93
C PHE A 93 -6.59 -2.64 -0.12
N ASN A 94 -6.23 -1.54 -0.77
CA ASN A 94 -5.81 -0.32 -0.09
C ASN A 94 -6.33 0.91 -0.85
N SER A 95 -6.73 1.95 -0.13
CA SER A 95 -7.03 3.25 -0.73
C SER A 95 -7.09 4.30 0.35
N TYR A 96 -6.16 5.24 0.31
CA TYR A 96 -6.16 6.37 1.24
C TYR A 96 -5.40 7.57 0.69
N TYR A 97 -4.24 7.32 0.07
CA TYR A 97 -3.27 8.36 -0.26
C TYR A 97 -3.89 9.51 -1.06
N TRP A 98 -4.70 9.17 -2.06
CA TRP A 98 -5.34 10.15 -2.95
C TRP A 98 -6.57 10.84 -2.38
N TRP A 99 -7.18 10.30 -1.31
CA TRP A 99 -8.36 10.92 -0.68
C TRP A 99 -8.00 12.17 0.13
N THR A 100 -6.81 12.18 0.73
CA THR A 100 -6.33 13.29 1.57
C THR A 100 -5.11 13.96 0.98
N HIS A 101 -4.84 13.78 -0.32
CA HIS A 101 -3.63 14.28 -0.93
C HIS A 101 -3.66 15.81 -1.06
N THR A 102 -2.93 16.50 -0.20
CA THR A 102 -2.66 17.95 -0.30
C THR A 102 -1.21 18.24 -0.68
N GLY A 103 -0.47 17.24 -1.19
CA GLY A 103 0.95 17.27 -1.52
C GLY A 103 1.75 16.13 -0.86
N THR A 104 3.04 16.00 -1.17
CA THR A 104 3.95 14.97 -0.62
C THR A 104 4.63 15.38 0.69
N LEU A 105 4.29 16.56 1.24
CA LEU A 105 4.88 17.10 2.45
C LEU A 105 4.21 16.51 3.69
N GLN A 106 4.96 15.80 4.52
CA GLN A 106 4.55 15.51 5.90
C GLN A 106 5.24 16.50 6.84
N ALA A 107 4.48 17.38 7.50
CA ALA A 107 5.04 18.36 8.42
C ALA A 107 5.52 17.70 9.72
N GLY A 108 6.68 18.09 10.23
CA GLY A 108 7.21 17.51 11.46
C GLY A 108 6.45 17.84 12.72
N ALA A 109 5.58 18.85 12.66
CA ALA A 109 4.56 19.09 13.68
C ALA A 109 3.71 17.83 13.96
N ASN A 110 3.45 16.99 12.95
CA ASN A 110 2.68 15.75 13.10
C ASN A 110 3.39 14.70 13.95
N TRP A 111 4.73 14.76 14.08
CA TRP A 111 5.52 13.86 14.92
C TRP A 111 6.20 14.56 16.10
N GLY A 112 5.72 15.74 16.50
CA GLY A 112 6.20 16.45 17.69
C GLY A 112 7.50 17.24 17.47
N GLU A 113 7.94 17.43 16.22
CA GLU A 113 9.13 18.20 15.87
C GLU A 113 8.74 19.37 14.94
N PRO A 114 8.12 20.45 15.47
CA PRO A 114 7.55 21.52 14.65
C PRO A 114 8.57 22.34 13.83
N LYS A 115 9.87 22.18 14.11
CA LYS A 115 10.94 22.81 13.32
C LYS A 115 11.24 22.05 12.03
N GLU A 116 10.88 20.77 11.96
CA GLU A 116 11.07 19.94 10.79
C GLU A 116 9.93 20.18 9.80
N VAL A 117 10.30 20.53 8.57
CA VAL A 117 9.33 20.86 7.52
C VAL A 117 8.89 19.62 6.73
N ASN A 118 9.69 18.55 6.77
CA ASN A 118 9.45 17.30 6.03
C ASN A 118 10.31 16.15 6.59
N CYS A 119 10.24 14.99 5.93
CA CYS A 119 11.00 13.79 6.27
C CYS A 119 12.51 13.85 5.88
N LYS A 120 13.00 14.92 5.26
CA LYS A 120 14.40 15.00 4.81
C LYS A 120 15.34 15.00 6.01
N GLY A 121 16.34 14.12 5.97
CA GLY A 121 17.33 13.98 7.03
C GLY A 121 16.84 13.23 8.28
N GLN A 122 15.58 12.76 8.28
CA GLN A 122 15.05 11.94 9.36
C GLN A 122 15.63 10.52 9.26
N THR A 123 16.33 10.08 10.30
CA THR A 123 17.08 8.80 10.31
C THR A 123 16.73 7.92 11.50
N LYS A 124 15.80 8.37 12.36
CA LYS A 124 15.34 7.65 13.53
C LYS A 124 13.83 7.60 13.53
N THR A 125 13.29 6.52 14.07
CA THR A 125 11.86 6.38 14.34
C THR A 125 11.41 7.41 15.38
N ILE A 126 10.11 7.60 15.46
CA ILE A 126 9.48 8.24 16.62
C ILE A 126 9.61 7.27 17.80
N GLY A 127 10.03 7.77 18.96
CA GLY A 127 10.13 6.96 20.18
C GLY A 127 8.77 6.69 20.82
N GLY A 128 8.63 5.55 21.50
CA GLY A 128 7.40 5.17 22.19
C GLY A 128 6.41 4.40 21.31
N SER A 129 5.15 4.34 21.76
CA SER A 129 4.07 3.56 21.13
C SER A 129 2.85 4.41 20.75
N THR A 130 3.02 5.73 20.70
CA THR A 130 1.94 6.69 20.43
C THR A 130 2.40 7.69 19.39
N TYR A 131 1.52 8.03 18.45
CA TYR A 131 1.75 9.09 17.47
C TYR A 131 1.10 10.40 17.94
N PRO A 132 1.83 11.53 17.97
CA PRO A 132 1.29 12.79 18.50
C PRO A 132 0.38 13.53 17.52
N GLY A 133 0.47 13.24 16.22
CA GLY A 133 -0.38 13.84 15.19
C GLY A 133 -1.80 13.30 15.19
N GLU A 134 -2.64 13.91 14.35
CA GLU A 134 -4.03 13.48 14.20
C GLU A 134 -4.14 12.06 13.63
N ARG A 135 -5.19 11.35 14.07
CA ARG A 135 -5.55 10.08 13.45
C ARG A 135 -6.17 10.32 12.09
N TYR A 136 -5.95 9.39 11.18
CA TYR A 136 -6.56 9.45 9.86
C TYR A 136 -8.08 9.26 9.98
N PRO A 137 -8.89 10.17 9.41
CA PRO A 137 -10.35 10.12 9.56
C PRO A 137 -10.98 8.86 8.92
N GLY A 138 -10.29 8.22 7.98
CA GLY A 138 -10.73 6.95 7.40
C GLY A 138 -10.57 5.72 8.31
N GLU A 139 -9.71 5.79 9.34
CA GLU A 139 -9.46 4.67 10.26
C GLU A 139 -10.72 4.21 11.03
N PRO A 140 -11.51 5.09 11.67
CA PRO A 140 -12.76 4.67 12.31
C PRO A 140 -13.80 4.18 11.28
N VAL A 141 -13.86 4.79 10.10
CA VAL A 141 -14.82 4.42 9.05
C VAL A 141 -14.58 2.99 8.55
N ILE A 142 -13.33 2.62 8.27
CA ILE A 142 -13.03 1.26 7.81
C ILE A 142 -13.36 0.23 8.91
N LYS A 143 -13.05 0.53 10.17
CA LYS A 143 -13.38 -0.35 11.31
C LYS A 143 -14.89 -0.55 11.45
N GLU A 144 -15.68 0.51 11.29
CA GLU A 144 -17.15 0.43 11.29
C GLU A 144 -17.68 -0.39 10.12
N VAL A 145 -17.25 -0.09 8.89
CA VAL A 145 -17.69 -0.82 7.68
C VAL A 145 -17.40 -2.30 7.82
N LEU A 146 -16.17 -2.67 8.18
CA LEU A 146 -15.76 -4.07 8.33
C LEU A 146 -16.59 -4.83 9.38
N ASN A 147 -17.00 -4.16 10.46
CA ASN A 147 -17.88 -4.76 11.48
C ASN A 147 -19.31 -5.03 10.97
N THR A 148 -19.76 -4.32 9.93
CA THR A 148 -21.10 -4.49 9.33
C THR A 148 -21.11 -5.43 8.13
N MET A 149 -19.94 -5.78 7.60
CA MET A 149 -19.84 -6.65 6.42
C MET A 149 -20.25 -8.09 6.74
N LYS A 150 -21.04 -8.68 5.83
CA LYS A 150 -21.43 -10.10 5.94
C LYS A 150 -20.28 -11.06 5.64
N LYS A 151 -19.40 -10.68 4.72
CA LYS A 151 -18.18 -11.44 4.41
C LYS A 151 -17.08 -10.99 5.35
N TYR A 152 -16.43 -11.95 6.00
CA TYR A 152 -15.26 -11.65 6.83
C TYR A 152 -14.16 -11.05 5.96
N VAL A 153 -13.61 -9.93 6.43
CA VAL A 153 -12.47 -9.25 5.83
C VAL A 153 -11.52 -8.92 6.98
N GLN A 154 -10.27 -9.32 6.83
CA GLN A 154 -9.25 -9.04 7.83
C GLN A 154 -8.67 -7.65 7.62
N LEU A 155 -8.74 -6.82 8.67
CA LEU A 155 -8.05 -5.54 8.69
C LEU A 155 -6.57 -5.76 9.03
N LEU A 156 -5.70 -5.43 8.10
CA LEU A 156 -4.26 -5.30 8.37
C LEU A 156 -4.01 -3.91 8.96
N ASP A 157 -4.15 -3.75 10.28
CA ASP A 157 -3.99 -2.45 10.96
C ASP A 157 -2.49 -2.07 11.05
N ILE A 158 -2.00 -1.42 9.99
CA ILE A 158 -0.61 -0.96 9.85
C ILE A 158 -0.44 0.52 10.18
N THR A 159 -1.49 1.24 10.55
CA THR A 159 -1.49 2.71 10.61
C THR A 159 -0.48 3.23 11.64
N LEU A 160 -0.65 2.85 12.91
CA LEU A 160 0.18 3.39 13.99
C LEU A 160 1.65 3.01 13.83
N LEU A 161 1.96 1.73 13.53
CA LEU A 161 3.35 1.29 13.36
C LEU A 161 4.03 2.04 12.21
N THR A 162 3.29 2.38 11.15
CA THR A 162 3.80 3.09 9.98
C THR A 162 4.01 4.57 10.29
N GLN A 163 3.08 5.21 11.03
CA GLN A 163 3.22 6.60 11.46
C GLN A 163 4.47 6.83 12.32
N LEU A 164 4.92 5.82 13.06
CA LEU A 164 6.16 5.89 13.86
C LEU A 164 7.45 5.90 13.01
N ARG A 165 7.36 5.69 11.70
CA ARG A 165 8.50 5.48 10.79
C ARG A 165 8.81 6.69 9.91
N LYS A 166 8.93 7.88 10.50
CA LYS A 166 9.35 9.10 9.77
C LYS A 166 10.69 8.96 9.02
N ASP A 167 11.51 7.97 9.40
CA ASP A 167 12.81 7.61 8.80
C ASP A 167 12.71 6.73 7.54
N GLY A 168 11.54 6.13 7.26
CA GLY A 168 11.40 5.09 6.24
C GLY A 168 11.17 5.60 4.81
N HIS A 169 11.04 6.91 4.64
CA HIS A 169 10.68 7.52 3.35
C HIS A 169 11.89 7.70 2.42
N PRO A 170 11.72 7.62 1.08
CA PRO A 170 12.78 7.91 0.12
C PRO A 170 13.30 9.34 0.22
N SER A 171 12.48 10.29 0.68
CA SER A 171 12.82 11.71 0.68
C SER A 171 13.22 12.15 -0.73
N ILE A 172 14.41 12.72 -0.91
CA ILE A 172 14.93 13.18 -2.21
C ILE A 172 15.52 12.05 -3.08
N TYR A 173 15.55 10.82 -2.57
CA TYR A 173 16.15 9.66 -3.25
C TYR A 173 15.12 8.84 -4.05
N GLY A 174 13.89 9.36 -4.20
CA GLY A 174 12.86 8.76 -5.04
C GLY A 174 13.14 8.92 -6.54
N THR A 175 12.35 8.23 -7.36
CA THR A 175 12.52 8.15 -8.82
C THR A 175 12.34 9.48 -9.57
N SER A 176 11.58 10.42 -9.02
CA SER A 176 11.39 11.76 -9.62
C SER A 176 12.49 12.76 -9.23
N GLY A 177 13.32 12.44 -8.22
CA GLY A 177 14.23 13.40 -7.58
C GLY A 177 13.52 14.49 -6.77
N GLU A 178 12.18 14.49 -6.73
CA GLU A 178 11.38 15.36 -5.88
C GLU A 178 11.30 14.79 -4.46
N LEU A 179 11.01 15.65 -3.49
CA LEU A 179 10.83 15.23 -2.11
C LEU A 179 9.58 14.35 -1.96
N ASP A 180 9.81 13.10 -1.56
CA ASP A 180 8.79 12.11 -1.31
C ASP A 180 8.78 11.69 0.16
N CYS A 181 7.75 12.14 0.89
CA CYS A 181 7.45 11.66 2.24
C CYS A 181 6.15 10.86 2.28
N SER A 182 5.72 10.27 1.18
CA SER A 182 4.50 9.46 1.12
C SER A 182 4.79 7.99 0.84
N HIS A 183 5.70 7.71 -0.08
CA HIS A 183 6.16 6.36 -0.38
C HIS A 183 7.25 5.90 0.59
N TRP A 184 7.67 4.65 0.43
CA TRP A 184 8.60 3.99 1.35
C TRP A 184 9.80 3.43 0.60
N CYS A 185 10.96 3.49 1.24
CA CYS A 185 12.11 2.72 0.81
C CYS A 185 11.82 1.22 0.86
N ILE A 186 12.40 0.48 -0.08
CA ILE A 186 12.42 -0.99 -0.11
C ILE A 186 13.89 -1.44 -0.17
N ALA A 187 14.41 -2.24 0.76
CA ALA A 187 13.79 -2.79 1.97
C ALA A 187 13.39 -1.71 3.00
N GLY A 188 12.36 -1.98 3.81
CA GLY A 188 11.85 -0.99 4.77
C GLY A 188 10.50 -1.30 5.40
N VAL A 189 9.69 -0.26 5.59
CA VAL A 189 8.37 -0.34 6.24
C VAL A 189 7.42 -1.34 5.57
N PRO A 190 7.33 -1.40 4.22
CA PRO A 190 6.48 -2.38 3.55
C PRO A 190 6.86 -3.85 3.82
N ASP A 191 8.11 -4.15 4.19
CA ASP A 191 8.51 -5.51 4.57
C ASP A 191 7.83 -5.93 5.88
N THR A 192 7.64 -4.97 6.80
CA THR A 192 6.88 -5.22 8.04
C THR A 192 5.41 -5.47 7.75
N TRP A 193 4.82 -4.75 6.79
CA TRP A 193 3.44 -5.02 6.35
C TRP A 193 3.31 -6.44 5.80
N ASN A 194 4.28 -6.88 5.00
CA ASN A 194 4.31 -8.24 4.45
C ASN A 194 4.52 -9.32 5.51
N LEU A 195 5.25 -9.03 6.61
CA LEU A 195 5.37 -9.97 7.72
C LEU A 195 4.02 -10.16 8.46
N LEU A 196 3.26 -9.07 8.63
CA LEU A 196 1.92 -9.14 9.20
C LEU A 196 0.93 -9.85 8.26
N LEU A 197 1.02 -9.57 6.96
CA LEU A 197 0.26 -10.28 5.94
C LEU A 197 0.59 -11.78 5.93
N TYR A 198 1.88 -12.14 5.96
CA TYR A 198 2.31 -13.53 6.02
C TYR A 198 1.71 -14.24 7.24
N THR A 199 1.79 -13.61 8.42
CA THR A 199 1.22 -14.15 9.66
C THR A 199 -0.29 -14.39 9.52
N THR A 200 -1.00 -13.44 8.89
CA THR A 200 -2.43 -13.53 8.60
C THR A 200 -2.77 -14.69 7.64
N LEU A 201 -1.91 -14.99 6.68
CA LEU A 201 -2.16 -16.02 5.68
C LEU A 201 -1.89 -17.46 6.18
N ILE A 202 -1.14 -17.60 7.27
CA ILE A 202 -0.77 -18.91 7.84
C ILE A 202 -1.48 -19.24 9.16
N SER A 203 -2.20 -18.29 9.74
CA SER A 203 -3.05 -18.48 10.92
C SER A 203 -4.35 -19.17 10.56
#